data_AF-A0A356R281-F1
#
_entry.id   AF-A0A356R281-F1
#
_cell.length_a   1.000
_cell.length_b   1.000
_cell.length_c   1.000
_cell.angle_alpha   90.00
_cell.angle_beta   90.00
_cell.angle_gamma   90.00
#
_symmetry.space_group_name_H-M   'P 1'
#
loop_
_entity.id
_entity.type
_entity.pdbx_description
1 polymer ?
#
loop_
_entity_poly.entity_id
_entity_poly.type
_entity_poly.pdbx_seq_one_letter_code
_entity_poly.pdbx_strand_id
1 'polypeptide(L)'
;MSTSSETFNSLWDYCTANQRVVPMPQKWSALYQKLKGTWQKPTGGWEPPIPLILAAWHDTSALEKQLRLREHLQWAEKQDQLQEIGIFLRALDEKDWCHLGES
;
A
#
# COMPACT_ATOMS: atom_id res chain seq x y z
N MET A 1 22.93 -14.05 1.65
CA MET A 1 21.69 -13.69 0.91
C MET A 1 21.82 -12.23 0.56
N SER A 2 21.87 -11.90 -0.74
CA SER A 2 22.08 -10.53 -1.19
C SER A 2 20.90 -9.68 -0.73
N THR A 3 21.14 -8.77 0.22
CA THR A 3 20.23 -7.69 0.57
C THR A 3 20.25 -6.70 -0.58
N SER A 4 19.54 -7.03 -1.67
CA SER A 4 19.20 -6.04 -2.68
C SER A 4 18.37 -4.98 -1.97
N SER A 5 18.90 -3.77 -1.84
CA SER A 5 18.16 -2.64 -1.29
C SER A 5 16.81 -2.54 -2.00
N GLU A 6 15.72 -2.67 -1.26
CA GLU A 6 14.38 -2.52 -1.83
C GLU A 6 14.25 -1.09 -2.35
N THR A 7 13.84 -0.94 -3.60
CA THR A 7 13.62 0.37 -4.24
C THR A 7 12.14 0.57 -4.51
N PHE A 8 11.70 1.82 -4.65
CA PHE A 8 10.29 2.09 -4.89
C PHE A 8 9.81 1.37 -6.16
N ASN A 9 10.63 1.40 -7.23
CA ASN A 9 10.32 0.73 -8.48
C ASN A 9 10.22 -0.80 -8.31
N SER A 10 11.17 -1.44 -7.62
CA SER A 10 11.14 -2.91 -7.44
C SER A 10 9.92 -3.37 -6.61
N LEU A 11 9.51 -2.57 -5.64
CA LEU A 11 8.34 -2.87 -4.82
C LEU A 11 7.04 -2.55 -5.57
N TRP A 12 7.01 -1.46 -6.32
CA TRP A 12 5.87 -1.07 -7.15
C TRP A 12 5.59 -2.09 -8.25
N ASP A 13 6.62 -2.55 -8.94
CA ASP A 13 6.50 -3.60 -9.96
C ASP A 13 5.94 -4.90 -9.33
N TYR A 14 6.36 -5.25 -8.12
CA TYR A 14 5.81 -6.40 -7.39
C TYR A 14 4.33 -6.22 -7.00
N CYS A 15 3.94 -5.02 -6.56
CA CYS A 15 2.57 -4.70 -6.15
C CYS A 15 1.59 -4.62 -7.33
N THR A 16 2.10 -4.44 -8.55
CA THR A 16 1.31 -4.31 -9.78
C THR A 16 1.42 -5.53 -10.70
N ALA A 17 2.34 -6.45 -10.40
CA ALA A 17 2.44 -7.76 -11.04
C ALA A 17 1.14 -8.57 -10.88
N ASN A 18 0.91 -9.53 -11.77
CA ASN A 18 -0.26 -10.43 -11.75
C ASN A 18 -1.62 -9.71 -11.73
N GLN A 19 -1.71 -8.47 -12.23
CA GLN A 19 -2.93 -7.64 -12.16
C GLN A 19 -3.36 -7.30 -10.71
N ARG A 20 -2.42 -7.35 -9.76
CA ARG A 20 -2.64 -6.87 -8.40
C ARG A 20 -2.87 -5.35 -8.41
N VAL A 21 -3.85 -4.92 -7.63
CA VAL A 21 -4.23 -3.51 -7.50
C VAL A 21 -3.78 -2.99 -6.15
N VAL A 22 -4.27 -3.65 -5.08
CA VAL A 22 -3.96 -3.34 -3.68
C VAL A 22 -4.06 -4.59 -2.81
N PRO A 23 -3.43 -4.62 -1.63
CA PRO A 23 -3.73 -5.64 -0.64
C PRO A 23 -5.21 -5.59 -0.22
N MET A 24 -5.75 -6.74 0.19
CA MET A 24 -7.08 -6.85 0.76
C MET A 24 -7.26 -5.91 1.95
N PRO A 25 -8.47 -5.40 2.22
CA PRO A 25 -8.72 -4.34 3.20
C PRO A 25 -8.05 -4.51 4.57
N GLN A 26 -8.08 -5.73 5.12
CA GLN A 26 -7.47 -6.06 6.39
C GLN A 26 -5.93 -5.92 6.35
N LYS A 27 -5.30 -6.40 5.27
CA LYS A 27 -3.85 -6.34 5.08
C LYS A 27 -3.39 -4.93 4.76
N TRP A 28 -4.19 -4.17 4.00
CA TRP A 28 -3.90 -2.78 3.69
C TRP A 28 -3.99 -1.89 4.94
N SER A 29 -4.96 -2.13 5.82
CA SER A 29 -5.02 -1.47 7.13
C SER A 29 -3.77 -1.77 7.97
N ALA A 30 -3.34 -3.03 8.03
CA ALA A 30 -2.14 -3.43 8.75
C ALA A 30 -0.85 -2.79 8.16
N LEU A 31 -0.76 -2.65 6.83
CA LEU A 31 0.31 -1.89 6.18
C LEU A 31 0.30 -0.44 6.64
N TYR A 32 -0.87 0.22 6.62
CA TYR A 32 -0.97 1.62 7.02
C TYR A 32 -0.58 1.84 8.49
N GLN A 33 -0.99 0.94 9.39
CA GLN A 33 -0.59 0.98 10.81
C GLN A 33 0.91 0.82 11.04
N LYS A 34 1.63 0.20 10.09
CA LYS A 34 3.08 0.10 10.14
C LYS A 34 3.78 1.37 9.70
N LEU A 35 3.14 2.24 8.92
CA LEU A 35 3.75 3.47 8.43
C LEU A 35 4.17 4.36 9.60
N LYS A 36 5.43 4.80 9.59
CA LYS A 36 5.97 5.73 10.58
C LYS A 36 5.65 7.17 10.19
N GLY A 37 5.61 8.03 11.21
CA GLY A 37 5.46 9.46 11.02
C GLY A 37 4.09 9.89 10.48
N THR A 38 3.06 9.03 10.50
CA THR A 38 1.71 9.44 10.09
C THR A 38 1.17 10.50 11.04
N TRP A 39 0.59 11.57 10.52
CA TRP A 39 0.05 12.66 11.33
C TRP A 39 -1.27 13.17 10.78
N GLN A 40 -2.09 13.74 11.67
CA GLN A 40 -3.36 14.33 11.30
C GLN A 40 -3.16 15.82 10.99
N LYS A 41 -3.68 16.27 9.85
CA LYS A 41 -3.59 17.67 9.45
C LYS A 41 -4.51 18.55 10.33
N PRO A 42 -4.12 19.80 10.61
CA PRO A 42 -4.97 20.75 11.35
C PRO A 42 -6.34 21.00 10.69
N THR A 43 -6.41 20.89 9.36
CA THR A 43 -7.63 21.04 8.56
C THR A 43 -8.50 19.77 8.53
N GLY A 44 -8.09 18.71 9.20
CA GLY A 44 -8.65 17.37 9.07
C GLY A 44 -7.96 16.53 7.99
N GLY A 45 -8.13 15.21 8.09
CA GLY A 45 -7.44 14.23 7.25
C GLY A 45 -6.06 13.80 7.79
N TRP A 46 -5.50 12.74 7.22
CA TRP A 46 -4.20 12.18 7.59
C TRP A 46 -3.18 12.33 6.46
N GLU A 47 -1.90 12.41 6.83
CA GLU A 47 -0.77 12.34 5.91
C GLU A 47 0.15 11.17 6.35
N PRO A 48 0.34 10.14 5.50
CA PRO A 48 -0.30 9.95 4.20
C PRO A 48 -1.80 9.69 4.36
N PRO A 49 -2.61 9.83 3.30
CA PRO A 49 -4.06 9.59 3.38
C PRO A 49 -4.37 8.16 3.84
N ILE A 50 -5.48 7.96 4.54
CA ILE A 50 -5.89 6.62 5.04
C ILE A 50 -6.24 5.67 3.87
N PRO A 51 -6.11 4.33 4.06
CA PRO A 51 -6.49 3.36 3.05
C PRO A 51 -8.01 3.37 2.75
N LEU A 52 -8.37 3.11 1.50
CA LEU A 52 -9.76 3.18 0.98
C LEU A 52 -10.51 1.86 1.22
N ILE A 53 -10.73 1.48 2.48
CA ILE A 53 -11.14 0.11 2.85
C ILE A 53 -12.60 -0.09 3.30
N LEU A 54 -13.24 0.90 3.92
CA LEU A 54 -14.62 0.76 4.43
C LEU A 54 -15.63 1.11 3.32
N ALA A 55 -16.50 2.11 3.53
CA ALA A 55 -17.42 2.58 2.50
C ALA A 55 -16.70 2.95 1.19
N ALA A 56 -15.51 3.53 1.30
CA ALA A 56 -14.67 3.88 0.17
C ALA A 56 -14.18 2.67 -0.66
N TRP A 57 -14.17 1.45 -0.11
CA TRP A 57 -13.73 0.28 -0.87
C TRP A 57 -14.70 -0.07 -2.00
N HIS A 58 -16.00 0.11 -1.79
CA HIS A 58 -17.01 -0.15 -2.82
C HIS A 58 -17.25 1.06 -3.73
N ASP A 59 -16.90 2.26 -3.26
CA ASP A 59 -17.16 3.52 -3.96
C ASP A 59 -15.99 3.99 -4.85
N THR A 60 -14.80 3.41 -4.66
CA THR A 60 -13.59 3.77 -5.43
C THR A 60 -13.20 2.72 -6.45
N SER A 61 -12.76 3.20 -7.61
CA SER A 61 -12.24 2.38 -8.69
C SER A 61 -10.91 1.71 -8.32
N ALA A 62 -10.56 0.64 -9.04
CA ALA A 62 -9.26 -0.02 -8.88
C ALA A 62 -8.08 0.96 -9.05
N LEU A 63 -8.19 1.91 -9.99
CA LEU A 63 -7.17 2.92 -10.23
C LEU A 63 -6.95 3.84 -9.02
N GLU A 64 -8.04 4.28 -8.38
CA GLU A 64 -7.95 5.13 -7.18
C GLU A 64 -7.32 4.38 -5.99
N LYS A 65 -7.66 3.10 -5.82
CA LYS A 65 -7.05 2.23 -4.81
C LYS A 65 -5.54 2.07 -5.06
N GLN A 66 -5.17 1.80 -6.31
CA GLN A 66 -3.77 1.64 -6.71
C GLN A 66 -2.98 2.94 -6.52
N LEU A 67 -3.57 4.10 -6.86
CA LEU A 67 -2.96 5.40 -6.60
C LEU A 67 -2.74 5.63 -5.10
N ARG A 68 -3.72 5.27 -4.25
CA ARG A 68 -3.58 5.38 -2.79
C ARG A 68 -2.46 4.48 -2.25
N LEU A 69 -2.33 3.25 -2.74
CA LEU A 69 -1.22 2.39 -2.37
C LEU A 69 0.13 3.00 -2.79
N ARG A 70 0.20 3.59 -3.98
CA ARG A 70 1.39 4.31 -4.45
C ARG A 70 1.80 5.41 -3.48
N GLU A 71 0.86 6.23 -3.03
CA GLU A 71 1.10 7.29 -2.05
C GLU A 71 1.69 6.74 -0.75
N HIS A 72 1.18 5.59 -0.26
CA HIS A 72 1.72 4.94 0.94
C HIS A 72 3.16 4.44 0.74
N LEU A 73 3.48 3.90 -0.43
CA LEU A 73 4.82 3.44 -0.75
C LEU A 73 5.80 4.61 -0.87
N GLN A 74 5.39 5.71 -1.49
CA GLN A 74 6.17 6.95 -1.53
C GLN A 74 6.37 7.54 -0.14
N TRP A 75 5.37 7.42 0.74
CA TRP A 75 5.51 7.82 2.14
C TRP A 75 6.53 6.94 2.86
N ALA A 76 6.45 5.62 2.71
CA ALA A 76 7.41 4.69 3.29
C ALA A 76 8.84 4.97 2.79
N GLU A 77 9.01 5.29 1.50
CA GLU A 77 10.30 5.72 0.94
C GLU A 77 10.84 6.96 1.64
N LYS A 78 10.03 8.01 1.82
CA LYS A 78 10.43 9.24 2.54
C LYS A 78 10.80 9.03 4.01
N GLN A 79 10.33 7.95 4.62
CA GLN A 79 10.58 7.60 6.01
C GLN A 79 11.65 6.49 6.15
N ASP A 80 12.40 6.18 5.08
CA ASP A 80 13.37 5.08 5.01
C ASP A 80 12.79 3.72 5.46
N GLN A 81 11.48 3.54 5.29
CA GLN A 81 10.72 2.36 5.72
C GLN A 81 10.40 1.40 4.57
N LEU A 82 10.87 1.70 3.37
CA LEU A 82 10.51 0.95 2.18
C LEU A 82 10.87 -0.54 2.28
N GLN A 83 12.00 -0.87 2.89
CA GLN A 83 12.43 -2.26 3.09
C GLN A 83 11.52 -3.02 4.06
N GLU A 84 11.10 -2.38 5.17
CA GLU A 84 10.19 -2.98 6.14
C GLU A 84 8.81 -3.24 5.52
N ILE A 85 8.29 -2.27 4.76
CA ILE A 85 7.02 -2.41 4.04
C ILE A 85 7.13 -3.43 2.90
N GLY A 86 8.28 -3.46 2.20
CA GLY A 86 8.55 -4.43 1.15
C GLY A 86 8.54 -5.87 1.66
N ILE A 87 9.17 -6.13 2.80
CA ILE A 87 9.12 -7.45 3.46
C ILE A 87 7.68 -7.82 3.80
N PHE A 88 6.90 -6.89 4.35
CA PHE A 88 5.50 -7.13 4.70
C PHE A 88 4.67 -7.49 3.46
N LEU A 89 4.79 -6.73 2.37
CA LEU A 89 4.04 -6.95 1.13
C LEU A 89 4.44 -8.24 0.42
N ARG A 90 5.73 -8.58 0.43
CA ARG A 90 6.25 -9.83 -0.15
C ARG A 90 5.86 -11.07 0.66
N ALA A 91 5.54 -10.90 1.94
CA ALA A 91 5.02 -11.97 2.79
C ALA A 91 3.52 -12.25 2.59
N LEU A 92 2.80 -11.42 1.83
CA LEU A 92 1.40 -11.64 1.52
C LEU A 92 1.23 -12.70 0.43
N ASP A 93 0.31 -13.64 0.66
CA ASP A 93 -0.14 -14.62 -0.34
C ASP A 93 -0.94 -13.94 -1.46
N GLU A 94 -1.06 -14.55 -2.63
CA GLU A 94 -1.86 -13.99 -3.74
C GLU A 94 -3.32 -13.69 -3.34
N LYS A 95 -3.93 -14.55 -2.50
CA LYS A 95 -5.30 -14.37 -1.97
C LYS A 95 -5.47 -13.13 -1.08
N ASP A 96 -4.36 -12.59 -0.57
CA ASP A 96 -4.34 -11.38 0.25
C ASP A 96 -4.25 -10.12 -0.62
N TRP A 97 -4.27 -10.25 -1.94
CA TRP A 97 -4.32 -9.16 -2.92
C TRP A 97 -5.69 -9.09 -3.58
N CYS A 98 -6.08 -7.87 -3.93
CA CYS A 98 -7.22 -7.58 -4.78
C CYS A 98 -6.75 -7.39 -6.22
N HIS A 99 -7.41 -8.06 -7.16
CA HIS A 99 -7.04 -8.07 -8.57
C HIS A 99 -7.95 -7.20 -9.43
N LEU A 100 -7.40 -6.74 -10.56
CA LEU A 100 -8.14 -5.96 -11.54
C LEU A 100 -9.25 -6.84 -12.15
N GLY A 101 -10.51 -6.56 -11.82
CA GLY A 101 -11.68 -7.28 -12.33
C GLY A 101 -12.45 -8.08 -11.28
N GLU A 102 -11.96 -8.17 -10.04
CA GLU A 102 -12.76 -8.63 -8.91
C GLU A 102 -13.59 -7.46 -8.37
N SER A 103 -14.86 -7.41 -8.81
CA SER A 103 -15.89 -6.45 -8.37
C SER A 103 -16.90 -7.11 -7.45
#